data_AF-A0A3S5ANH1-F1
#
_entry.id   AF-A0A3S5ANH1-F1
#
_cell.length_a   1.000
_cell.length_b   1.000
_cell.length_c   1.000
_cell.angle_alpha   90.00
_cell.angle_beta   90.00
_cell.angle_gamma   90.00
#
_symmetry.space_group_name_H-M   'P 1'
#
loop_
_entity.id
_entity.type
_entity.pdbx_description
1 polymer ?
#
loop_
_entity_poly.entity_id
_entity_poly.type
_entity_poly.pdbx_seq_one_letter_code
_entity_poly.pdbx_strand_id
1 'polypeptide(L)'
;MESKALIDIYECMQNNDENRSLSKKHLIKEFIDQYGFIRTPFGGTLSHCVNAKQNNGLNPTENLPRCVDPECYTTFSGFFDSILKDCHKFAVKKISHPKANFGNASKLGFSDLNRGCQIILSTKVQLKRNIYGFPFVPLLSKDDKLHLERQVSWICHRQINDYIPTYIFYCTFFLLSDLLNFLAATI
;
A
#
# COMPACT_ATOMS: atom_id res chain seq x y z
N MET A 1 8.93 15.39 26.28
CA MET A 1 7.52 15.83 26.22
C MET A 1 6.88 15.07 25.07
N GLU A 2 6.44 13.82 25.29
CA GLU A 2 6.02 12.78 24.32
C GLU A 2 5.01 13.24 23.23
N SER A 3 5.02 12.57 22.07
CA SER A 3 4.11 12.92 20.97
C SER A 3 2.69 12.52 21.32
N LYS A 4 1.90 13.48 21.78
CA LYS A 4 0.49 13.32 22.17
C LYS A 4 -0.30 12.45 21.17
N ALA A 5 -0.16 12.72 19.88
CA ALA A 5 -0.87 11.98 18.83
C ALA A 5 -0.53 10.47 18.79
N LEU A 6 0.72 10.08 19.04
CA LEU A 6 1.11 8.66 19.03
C LEU A 6 0.60 7.94 20.28
N ILE A 7 0.64 8.62 21.44
CA ILE A 7 0.07 8.12 22.70
C ILE A 7 -1.43 7.89 22.56
N ASP A 8 -2.17 8.89 22.07
CA ASP A 8 -3.62 8.81 21.89
C ASP A 8 -4.01 7.61 21.02
N ILE A 9 -3.25 7.36 19.93
CA ILE A 9 -3.47 6.19 19.05
C ILE A 9 -3.14 4.87 19.76
N TYR A 10 -2.04 4.82 20.49
CA TYR A 10 -1.65 3.64 21.26
C TYR A 10 -2.73 3.27 22.27
N GLU A 11 -3.18 4.21 23.10
CA GLU A 11 -4.24 3.98 24.08
C GLU A 11 -5.55 3.56 23.41
N CYS A 12 -5.94 4.22 22.32
CA CYS A 12 -7.13 3.84 21.55
C CYS A 12 -7.06 2.41 21.00
N MET A 13 -5.89 2.00 20.48
CA MET A 13 -5.70 0.62 19.99
C MET A 13 -5.72 -0.40 21.12
N GLN A 14 -5.04 -0.11 22.24
CA GLN A 14 -4.93 -1.05 23.35
C GLN A 14 -6.27 -1.25 24.07
N ASN A 15 -7.03 -0.17 24.28
CA ASN A 15 -8.34 -0.19 24.95
C ASN A 15 -9.47 -0.80 24.09
N ASN A 16 -9.23 -1.04 22.80
CA ASN A 16 -10.22 -1.68 21.93
C ASN A 16 -10.02 -3.20 21.90
N ASP A 17 -10.80 -3.95 22.67
CA ASP A 17 -10.72 -5.41 22.77
C ASP A 17 -11.10 -6.16 21.48
N GLU A 18 -11.89 -5.54 20.61
CA GLU A 18 -12.28 -6.09 19.31
C GLU A 18 -11.17 -5.96 18.26
N ASN A 19 -10.20 -5.07 18.50
CA ASN A 19 -9.10 -4.85 17.57
C ASN A 19 -8.11 -6.02 17.60
N ARG A 20 -8.09 -6.80 16.51
CA ARG A 20 -7.15 -7.93 16.28
C ARG A 20 -6.02 -7.60 15.31
N SER A 21 -5.75 -6.31 15.09
CA SER A 21 -4.73 -5.85 14.14
C SER A 21 -3.31 -6.27 14.53
N LEU A 22 -2.47 -6.50 13.52
CA LEU A 22 -1.03 -6.65 13.73
C LEU A 22 -0.40 -5.35 14.26
N SER A 23 -0.96 -4.19 13.89
CA SER A 23 -0.58 -2.91 14.47
C SER A 23 -0.71 -2.90 15.98
N LYS A 24 -1.86 -3.33 16.55
CA LYS A 24 -2.06 -3.42 18.00
C LYS A 24 -1.07 -4.37 18.66
N LYS A 25 -0.85 -5.55 18.05
CA LYS A 25 0.04 -6.59 18.57
C LYS A 25 1.50 -6.12 18.69
N HIS A 26 1.98 -5.33 17.74
CA HIS A 26 3.39 -4.96 17.62
C HIS A 26 3.69 -3.52 18.06
N LEU A 27 2.67 -2.67 18.24
CA LEU A 27 2.86 -1.33 18.79
C LEU A 27 2.99 -1.41 20.31
N ILE A 28 4.22 -1.52 20.79
CA ILE A 28 4.58 -1.57 22.22
C ILE A 28 4.96 -0.19 22.75
N LYS A 29 4.94 -0.02 24.08
CA LYS A 29 5.17 1.26 24.74
C LYS A 29 6.57 1.83 24.44
N GLU A 30 7.57 0.97 24.31
CA GLU A 30 8.95 1.34 24.00
C GLU A 30 9.07 2.08 22.66
N PHE A 31 8.20 1.77 21.69
CA PHE A 31 8.17 2.48 20.41
C PHE A 31 7.58 3.89 20.51
N ILE A 32 6.79 4.18 21.55
CA ILE A 32 6.29 5.53 21.83
C ILE A 32 7.46 6.42 22.23
N ASP A 33 8.30 5.93 23.13
CA ASP A 33 9.49 6.62 23.62
C ASP A 33 10.54 6.75 22.50
N GLN A 34 10.78 5.67 21.76
CA GLN A 34 11.79 5.63 20.71
C GLN A 34 11.43 6.50 19.50
N TYR A 35 10.17 6.49 19.06
CA TYR A 35 9.78 7.08 17.78
C TYR A 35 8.86 8.29 17.89
N GLY A 36 8.45 8.72 19.09
CA GLY A 36 7.51 9.82 19.27
C GLY A 36 7.90 11.12 18.53
N PHE A 37 9.19 11.47 18.57
CA PHE A 37 9.72 12.68 17.91
C PHE A 37 10.36 12.44 16.55
N ILE A 38 10.53 11.18 16.17
CA ILE A 38 11.25 10.84 14.95
C ILE A 38 10.37 11.14 13.74
N ARG A 39 11.00 11.72 12.71
CA ARG A 39 10.39 12.09 11.44
C ARG A 39 11.23 11.54 10.30
N THR A 40 10.58 11.08 9.25
CA THR A 40 11.25 10.76 7.98
C THR A 40 11.65 12.06 7.27
N PRO A 41 12.52 12.00 6.24
CA PRO A 41 12.83 13.16 5.39
C PRO A 41 11.60 13.82 4.75
N PHE A 42 10.52 13.06 4.54
CA PHE A 42 9.24 13.55 4.03
C PHE A 42 8.30 14.09 5.14
N GLY A 43 8.75 14.12 6.39
CA GLY A 43 7.95 14.57 7.54
C GLY A 43 6.98 13.51 8.08
N GLY A 44 7.06 12.27 7.60
CA GLY A 44 6.26 11.15 8.08
C GLY A 44 6.58 10.78 9.53
N THR A 45 5.57 10.31 10.25
CA THR A 45 5.67 9.95 11.67
C THR A 45 5.16 8.53 11.85
N LEU A 46 5.52 7.88 12.96
CA LEU A 46 4.90 6.60 13.31
C LEU A 46 3.39 6.76 13.52
N SER A 47 2.93 7.88 14.09
CA SER A 47 1.49 8.14 14.28
C SER A 47 0.73 8.23 12.95
N HIS A 48 1.32 8.79 11.90
CA HIS A 48 0.74 8.73 10.56
C HIS A 48 0.62 7.27 10.11
N CYS A 49 1.66 6.45 10.31
CA CYS A 49 1.67 5.06 9.85
C CYS A 49 0.64 4.16 10.56
N VAL A 50 0.42 4.38 11.86
CA VAL A 50 -0.49 3.56 12.66
C VAL A 50 -1.92 4.10 12.70
N ASN A 51 -2.20 5.30 12.21
CA ASN A 51 -3.52 5.91 12.31
C ASN A 51 -4.62 5.01 11.72
N ALA A 52 -5.57 4.61 12.58
CA ALA A 52 -6.67 3.71 12.22
C ALA A 52 -7.50 4.23 11.04
N LYS A 53 -7.67 5.55 10.88
CA LYS A 53 -8.38 6.12 9.72
C LYS A 53 -7.67 5.84 8.39
N GLN A 54 -6.34 5.75 8.40
CA GLN A 54 -5.55 5.38 7.23
C GLN A 54 -5.50 3.85 7.02
N ASN A 55 -5.66 3.08 8.10
CA ASN A 55 -5.54 1.63 8.11
C ASN A 55 -6.89 0.89 7.92
N ASN A 56 -8.04 1.58 8.05
CA ASN A 56 -9.40 1.05 7.86
C ASN A 56 -9.80 0.86 6.37
N GLY A 57 -8.91 0.32 5.55
CA GLY A 57 -9.24 -0.03 4.16
C GLY A 57 -9.94 -1.39 4.08
N LEU A 58 -11.25 -1.40 3.79
CA LEU A 58 -12.12 -2.46 3.25
C LEU A 58 -12.11 -3.89 3.86
N ASN A 59 -11.07 -4.33 4.58
CA ASN A 59 -10.94 -5.67 5.15
C ASN A 59 -10.48 -5.59 6.62
N PRO A 60 -11.40 -5.82 7.58
CA PRO A 60 -11.12 -5.76 9.03
C PRO A 60 -10.09 -6.80 9.52
N THR A 61 -9.84 -7.84 8.73
CA THR A 61 -9.02 -9.00 9.09
C THR A 61 -7.51 -8.79 8.93
N GLU A 62 -7.07 -7.73 8.22
CA GLU A 62 -5.63 -7.46 8.00
C GLU A 62 -5.30 -5.96 8.20
N ASN A 63 -5.71 -5.41 9.33
CA ASN A 63 -5.36 -4.05 9.79
C ASN A 63 -3.83 -3.92 10.00
N LEU A 64 -3.08 -3.84 8.90
CA LEU A 64 -1.65 -3.57 8.84
C LEU A 64 -1.41 -2.06 8.88
N PRO A 65 -0.30 -1.59 9.49
CA PRO A 65 0.07 -0.20 9.36
C PRO A 65 0.44 0.10 7.91
N ARG A 66 0.28 1.36 7.50
CA ARG A 66 0.70 1.85 6.19
C ARG A 66 1.94 2.68 6.38
N CYS A 67 2.99 2.42 5.60
CA CYS A 67 4.03 3.44 5.46
C CYS A 67 3.42 4.67 4.81
N VAL A 68 3.93 5.85 5.16
CA VAL A 68 3.50 7.12 4.59
C VAL A 68 4.52 7.72 3.61
N ASP A 69 5.71 7.14 3.56
CA ASP A 69 6.77 7.42 2.60
C ASP A 69 7.76 6.24 2.52
N PRO A 70 8.67 6.22 1.53
CA PRO A 70 9.65 5.13 1.36
C PRO A 70 10.59 4.92 2.55
N GLU A 71 10.90 5.97 3.32
CA GLU A 71 11.90 5.94 4.39
C GLU A 71 11.34 5.35 5.69
N CYS A 72 10.01 5.28 5.84
CA CYS A 72 9.33 4.71 7.00
C CYS A 72 9.84 3.32 7.39
N TYR A 73 10.10 2.44 6.41
CA TYR A 73 10.58 1.07 6.67
C TYR A 73 11.98 1.06 7.31
N THR A 74 12.80 2.07 7.03
CA THR A 74 14.13 2.22 7.61
C THR A 74 14.08 2.97 8.94
N THR A 75 13.38 4.12 8.96
CA THR A 75 13.27 5.00 10.13
C THR A 75 12.56 4.33 11.31
N PHE A 76 11.50 3.57 11.04
CA PHE A 76 10.71 2.85 12.06
C PHE A 76 10.90 1.33 11.95
N SER A 77 12.11 0.90 11.56
CA SER A 77 12.43 -0.51 11.27
C SER A 77 12.07 -1.46 12.41
N GLY A 78 12.29 -1.07 13.68
CA GLY A 78 11.93 -1.92 14.82
C GLY A 78 10.44 -2.31 14.84
N PHE A 79 9.55 -1.39 14.45
CA PHE A 79 8.10 -1.62 14.39
C PHE A 79 7.69 -2.33 13.10
N PHE A 80 8.22 -1.94 11.94
CA PHE A 80 7.83 -2.57 10.67
C PHE A 80 8.41 -3.99 10.53
N ASP A 81 9.63 -4.25 10.99
CA ASP A 81 10.24 -5.57 10.90
C ASP A 81 9.51 -6.60 11.76
N SER A 82 9.00 -6.21 12.95
CA SER A 82 8.23 -7.11 13.80
C SER A 82 6.91 -7.54 13.12
N ILE A 83 6.24 -6.59 12.46
CA ILE A 83 5.02 -6.85 11.68
C ILE A 83 5.30 -7.66 10.43
N LEU A 84 6.35 -7.34 9.68
CA LEU A 84 6.72 -8.07 8.45
C LEU A 84 7.06 -9.53 8.76
N LYS A 85 7.78 -9.79 9.86
CA LYS A 85 8.10 -11.15 10.31
C LYS A 85 6.84 -11.96 10.60
N ASP A 86 5.87 -11.35 11.27
CA ASP A 86 4.61 -12.00 11.64
C ASP A 86 3.70 -12.21 10.40
N CYS A 87 3.51 -11.17 9.60
CA CYS A 87 2.63 -11.19 8.42
C CYS A 87 3.10 -12.21 7.35
N HIS A 88 4.40 -12.25 7.06
CA HIS A 88 4.97 -13.16 6.06
C HIS A 88 5.45 -14.49 6.65
N LYS A 89 5.26 -14.72 7.95
CA LYS A 89 5.70 -15.93 8.67
C LYS A 89 7.17 -16.27 8.42
N PHE A 90 8.03 -15.24 8.46
CA PHE A 90 9.47 -15.42 8.24
C PHE A 90 10.13 -16.11 9.44
N ALA A 91 10.86 -17.21 9.19
CA ALA A 91 11.75 -17.84 10.18
C ALA A 91 13.17 -17.24 10.20
N VAL A 92 13.46 -16.30 9.31
CA VAL A 92 14.82 -15.78 9.05
C VAL A 92 15.10 -14.47 9.78
N LYS A 93 16.35 -14.32 10.23
CA LYS A 93 16.83 -13.13 10.96
C LYS A 93 16.89 -11.85 10.10
N LYS A 94 17.03 -11.97 8.78
CA LYS A 94 17.17 -10.86 7.84
C LYS A 94 16.11 -10.95 6.75
N ILE A 95 15.33 -9.87 6.58
CA ILE A 95 14.30 -9.73 5.54
C ILE A 95 14.99 -9.26 4.26
N SER A 96 14.82 -9.98 3.15
CA SER A 96 15.37 -9.60 1.85
C SER A 96 14.49 -10.14 0.72
N HIS A 97 14.22 -9.30 -0.28
CA HIS A 97 13.47 -9.67 -1.48
C HIS A 97 14.44 -9.96 -2.63
N PRO A 98 14.22 -11.03 -3.43
CA PRO A 98 15.06 -11.33 -4.59
C PRO A 98 14.96 -10.22 -5.65
N LYS A 99 15.93 -10.18 -6.57
CA LYS A 99 15.85 -9.26 -7.72
C LYS A 99 14.61 -9.58 -8.56
N ALA A 100 13.94 -8.53 -9.04
CA ALA A 100 12.77 -8.69 -9.89
C ALA A 100 13.13 -9.47 -11.16
N ASN A 101 12.35 -10.52 -11.44
CA ASN A 101 12.52 -11.37 -12.61
C ASN A 101 11.14 -11.91 -13.03
N PHE A 102 10.67 -11.52 -14.21
CA PHE A 102 9.42 -12.04 -14.79
C PHE A 102 9.57 -13.43 -15.41
N GLY A 103 10.79 -13.97 -15.45
CA GLY A 103 11.10 -15.22 -16.13
C GLY A 103 11.09 -15.06 -17.65
N ASN A 104 11.13 -16.19 -18.35
CA ASN A 104 11.01 -16.23 -19.80
C ASN A 104 9.53 -16.35 -20.18
N ALA A 105 8.95 -15.28 -20.72
CA ALA A 105 7.54 -15.21 -21.08
C ALA A 105 7.09 -16.37 -22.00
N SER A 106 7.94 -16.80 -22.93
CA SER A 106 7.66 -17.89 -23.87
C SER A 106 7.70 -19.29 -23.24
N LYS A 107 8.19 -19.42 -22.00
CA LYS A 107 8.33 -20.70 -21.26
C LYS A 107 7.50 -20.75 -19.99
N LEU A 108 6.59 -19.81 -19.78
CA LEU A 108 5.77 -19.75 -18.56
C LEU A 108 4.83 -20.97 -18.40
N GLY A 109 4.50 -21.68 -19.50
CA GLY A 109 3.86 -23.00 -19.44
C GLY A 109 2.46 -23.02 -18.82
N PHE A 110 1.81 -21.88 -18.67
CA PHE A 110 0.45 -21.80 -18.12
C PHE A 110 -0.54 -22.46 -19.09
N SER A 111 -1.21 -23.52 -18.64
CA SER A 111 -2.38 -24.06 -19.33
C SER A 111 -3.59 -23.15 -19.14
N ASP A 112 -4.53 -23.21 -20.07
CA ASP A 112 -5.83 -22.54 -19.90
C ASP A 112 -6.50 -23.03 -18.61
N LEU A 113 -6.73 -22.09 -17.69
CA LEU A 113 -7.30 -22.33 -16.37
C LEU A 113 -8.77 -22.77 -16.45
N ASN A 114 -9.45 -22.52 -17.57
CA ASN A 114 -10.87 -22.83 -17.75
C ASN A 114 -11.13 -24.21 -18.37
N ARG A 115 -10.08 -25.03 -18.55
CA ARG A 115 -10.20 -26.38 -19.13
C ARG A 115 -11.03 -27.30 -18.23
N GLY A 116 -12.25 -27.61 -18.67
CA GLY A 116 -13.08 -28.70 -18.12
C GLY A 116 -14.38 -28.27 -17.45
N CYS A 117 -14.49 -27.02 -16.95
CA CYS A 117 -15.65 -26.64 -16.12
C CYS A 117 -16.33 -25.29 -16.47
N GLN A 118 -15.80 -24.47 -17.39
CA GLN A 118 -16.37 -23.16 -17.77
C GLN A 118 -16.75 -22.24 -16.57
N ILE A 119 -15.96 -22.26 -15.48
CA ILE A 119 -16.26 -21.51 -14.25
C ILE A 119 -15.57 -20.13 -14.25
N ILE A 120 -14.50 -19.96 -15.03
CA ILE A 120 -13.66 -18.76 -14.96
C ILE A 120 -14.21 -17.67 -15.89
N LEU A 121 -14.66 -16.56 -15.30
CA LEU A 121 -15.16 -15.39 -16.02
C LEU A 121 -14.05 -14.48 -16.55
N SER A 122 -12.99 -14.26 -15.77
CA SER A 122 -11.84 -13.44 -16.17
C SER A 122 -10.59 -13.79 -15.36
N THR A 123 -9.42 -13.52 -15.94
CA THR A 123 -8.13 -13.59 -15.24
C THR A 123 -7.47 -12.21 -15.27
N LYS A 124 -7.01 -11.74 -14.12
CA LYS A 124 -6.38 -10.42 -13.99
C LYS A 124 -5.02 -10.54 -13.30
N VAL A 125 -4.01 -9.93 -13.91
CA VAL A 125 -2.69 -9.73 -13.32
C VAL A 125 -2.45 -8.23 -13.17
N GLN A 126 -2.04 -7.79 -11.98
CA GLN A 126 -1.78 -6.38 -11.69
C GLN A 126 -0.41 -6.20 -11.06
N LEU A 127 0.27 -5.12 -11.47
CA LEU A 127 1.47 -4.62 -10.82
C LEU A 127 1.19 -3.23 -10.24
N LYS A 128 1.82 -2.93 -9.10
CA LYS A 128 1.76 -1.62 -8.45
C LYS A 128 3.18 -1.09 -8.30
N ARG A 129 3.35 0.22 -8.45
CA ARG A 129 4.65 0.91 -8.34
C ARG A 129 4.46 2.22 -7.59
N ASN A 130 5.47 2.58 -6.80
CA ASN A 130 5.63 3.90 -6.23
C ASN A 130 6.64 4.67 -7.10
N ILE A 131 6.45 5.99 -7.23
CA ILE A 131 7.32 6.86 -8.02
C ILE A 131 8.33 7.49 -7.07
N TYR A 132 9.62 7.39 -7.42
CA TYR A 132 10.70 7.95 -6.61
C TYR A 132 10.57 9.46 -6.48
N GLY A 133 10.94 9.99 -5.30
CA GLY A 133 10.87 11.43 -5.00
C GLY A 133 9.52 11.90 -4.45
N PHE A 134 8.51 11.03 -4.38
CA PHE A 134 7.21 11.35 -3.79
C PHE A 134 6.96 10.54 -2.53
N PRO A 135 6.31 11.12 -1.51
CA PRO A 135 5.80 10.34 -0.40
C PRO A 135 4.60 9.48 -0.86
N PHE A 136 4.05 8.68 0.05
CA PHE A 136 2.84 7.93 -0.24
C PHE A 136 1.57 8.75 -0.01
N VAL A 137 0.43 8.18 -0.40
CA VAL A 137 -0.90 8.85 -0.42
C VAL A 137 -1.20 9.71 0.83
N PRO A 138 -0.87 9.28 2.07
CA PRO A 138 -1.15 10.08 3.26
C PRO A 138 -0.46 11.44 3.35
N LEU A 139 0.74 11.58 2.77
CA LEU A 139 1.53 12.81 2.80
C LEU A 139 1.58 13.52 1.45
N LEU A 140 0.95 12.93 0.43
CA LEU A 140 0.92 13.47 -0.92
C LEU A 140 0.07 14.74 -0.96
N SER A 141 0.70 15.87 -1.27
CA SER A 141 0.00 17.14 -1.44
C SER A 141 -0.86 17.15 -2.71
N LYS A 142 -1.73 18.15 -2.86
CA LYS A 142 -2.52 18.30 -4.09
C LYS A 142 -1.62 18.52 -5.31
N ASP A 143 -0.59 19.33 -5.16
CA ASP A 143 0.34 19.64 -6.26
C ASP A 143 1.17 18.42 -6.65
N ASP A 144 1.60 17.62 -5.67
CA ASP A 144 2.27 16.34 -5.91
C ASP A 144 1.36 15.38 -6.70
N LYS A 145 0.07 15.30 -6.35
CA LYS A 145 -0.89 14.44 -7.06
C LYS A 145 -1.04 14.86 -8.52
N LEU A 146 -1.22 16.16 -8.76
CA LEU A 146 -1.35 16.70 -10.12
C LEU A 146 -0.07 16.51 -10.93
N HIS A 147 1.08 16.66 -10.29
CA HIS A 147 2.37 16.46 -10.93
C HIS A 147 2.60 14.99 -11.29
N LEU A 148 2.31 14.07 -10.38
CA LEU A 148 2.35 12.63 -10.62
C LEU A 148 1.40 12.22 -11.75
N GLU A 149 0.17 12.73 -11.74
CA GLU A 149 -0.82 12.45 -12.78
C GLU A 149 -0.30 12.85 -14.16
N ARG A 150 0.21 14.08 -14.30
CA ARG A 150 0.79 14.57 -15.56
C ARG A 150 1.97 13.73 -16.01
N GLN A 151 2.88 13.39 -15.10
CA GLN A 151 4.04 12.55 -15.43
C GLN A 151 3.61 11.17 -15.94
N VAL A 152 2.72 10.49 -15.22
CA VAL A 152 2.28 9.13 -15.57
C VAL A 152 1.48 9.15 -16.86
N SER A 153 0.54 10.10 -17.02
CA SER A 153 -0.22 10.28 -18.25
C SER A 153 0.72 10.48 -19.45
N TRP A 154 1.71 11.38 -19.32
CA TRP A 154 2.68 11.64 -20.39
C TRP A 154 3.50 10.41 -20.77
N ILE A 155 4.01 9.64 -19.79
CA ILE A 155 4.77 8.41 -20.06
C ILE A 155 3.89 7.38 -20.77
N CYS A 156 2.68 7.17 -20.26
CA CYS A 156 1.71 6.24 -20.84
C CYS A 156 1.37 6.63 -22.28
N HIS A 157 1.14 7.90 -22.59
CA HIS A 157 0.85 8.33 -23.96
C HIS A 157 2.04 8.11 -24.92
N ARG A 158 3.28 8.08 -24.42
CA ARG A 158 4.49 8.04 -25.27
C ARG A 158 5.02 6.64 -25.55
N GLN A 159 4.77 5.68 -24.69
CA GLN A 159 5.29 4.31 -24.83
C GLN A 159 4.48 3.41 -25.77
N ILE A 160 3.53 3.97 -26.51
CA ILE A 160 2.44 3.18 -27.08
C ILE A 160 2.31 3.45 -28.58
N ASN A 161 2.99 2.62 -29.36
CA ASN A 161 2.64 2.40 -30.77
C ASN A 161 1.83 1.10 -30.98
N ASP A 162 1.76 0.18 -30.00
CA ASP A 162 1.15 -1.16 -30.18
C ASP A 162 -0.06 -1.48 -29.28
N TYR A 163 -0.45 -0.60 -28.36
CA TYR A 163 -1.51 -0.90 -27.36
C TYR A 163 -2.36 0.32 -27.04
N ILE A 164 -3.39 0.66 -27.81
CA ILE A 164 -4.26 1.83 -27.50
C ILE A 164 -4.87 1.71 -26.08
N PRO A 165 -4.55 2.58 -25.11
CA PRO A 165 -5.29 2.64 -23.87
C PRO A 165 -5.91 4.04 -23.74
N THR A 166 -7.22 4.07 -23.58
CA THR A 166 -7.86 5.22 -22.98
C THR A 166 -7.35 5.31 -21.53
N TYR A 167 -6.44 6.25 -21.25
CA TYR A 167 -5.96 6.47 -19.88
C TYR A 167 -7.10 7.13 -19.08
N ILE A 168 -7.74 6.35 -18.21
CA ILE A 168 -8.75 6.84 -17.29
C ILE A 168 -8.10 6.92 -15.90
N PHE A 169 -7.77 8.14 -15.49
CA PHE A 169 -7.24 8.40 -14.16
C PHE A 169 -8.38 8.37 -13.14
N TYR A 170 -8.45 7.29 -12.36
CA TYR A 170 -9.24 7.29 -11.14
C TYR A 170 -8.40 7.88 -10.01
N CYS A 171 -8.53 9.19 -9.81
CA CYS A 171 -8.24 9.77 -8.51
C CYS A 171 -9.17 9.06 -7.52
N THR A 172 -8.62 8.33 -6.54
CA THR A 172 -9.37 7.45 -5.60
C THR A 172 -10.22 8.25 -4.59
N PHE A 173 -10.94 9.27 -5.07
CA PHE A 173 -11.88 10.10 -4.35
C PHE A 173 -13.13 10.39 -5.22
N PHE A 174 -13.53 9.49 -6.12
CA PHE A 174 -14.86 9.53 -6.74
C PHE A 174 -15.43 8.12 -6.88
N LEU A 175 -16.75 8.07 -6.74
CA LEU A 175 -17.59 6.91 -6.41
C LEU A 175 -17.51 5.76 -7.42
N LEU A 176 -17.70 4.54 -6.89
CA LEU A 176 -17.90 3.28 -7.62
C LEU A 176 -18.96 3.38 -8.75
N SER A 177 -19.81 4.42 -8.73
CA SER A 177 -20.85 4.70 -9.73
C SER A 177 -20.28 4.94 -11.13
N ASP A 178 -19.11 5.57 -11.23
CA ASP A 178 -18.58 6.00 -12.53
C ASP A 178 -17.90 4.83 -13.29
N LEU A 179 -17.49 3.79 -12.55
CA LEU A 179 -16.96 2.55 -13.12
C LEU A 179 -18.08 1.70 -13.74
N LEU A 180 -19.26 1.68 -13.12
CA LEU A 180 -20.43 0.97 -13.64
C LEU A 180 -20.99 1.63 -14.91
N ASN A 181 -21.03 2.96 -14.94
CA ASN A 181 -21.50 3.69 -16.12
C ASN A 181 -20.56 3.53 -17.33
N PHE A 182 -19.25 3.38 -17.10
CA PHE A 182 -18.29 3.14 -18.19
C PHE A 182 -18.38 1.72 -18.74
N LEU A 183 -18.54 0.71 -17.87
CA LEU A 183 -18.76 -0.68 -18.29
C LEU A 183 -20.10 -0.87 -19.01
N ALA A 184 -21.14 -0.11 -18.66
CA ALA A 184 -22.43 -0.13 -19.34
C ALA A 184 -22.39 0.56 -20.73
N ALA A 185 -21.41 1.42 -21.01
CA ALA A 185 -21.28 2.12 -22.29
C ALA A 185 -20.42 1.37 -23.32
N THR A 186 -19.85 0.22 -22.95
CA THR A 186 -19.00 -0.63 -23.83
C THR A 186 -19.56 -2.03 -24.06
N ILE A 187 -20.84 -2.25 -23.73
CA ILE A 187 -21.66 -3.40 -24.13
C ILE A 187 -22.82 -2.86 -24.97
#